data_AF-A0A2D9YA87-F1
#
_entry.id   AF-A0A2D9YA87-F1
#
_cell.length_a   1.000
_cell.length_b   1.000
_cell.length_c   1.000
_cell.angle_alpha   90.00
_cell.angle_beta   90.00
_cell.angle_gamma   90.00
#
_symmetry.space_group_name_H-M   'P 1'
#
loop_
_entity.id
_entity.type
_entity.pdbx_description
1 polymer ?
#
loop_
_entity_poly.entity_id
_entity_poly.type
_entity_poly.pdbx_seq_one_letter_code
_entity_poly.pdbx_strand_id
1 'polypeptide(L)'
;MFITTNDKTTLFEDELLKNFNSYKNCIISVGFLSEEKLTSFRDSFLDIAKKGQFILIFGWSRDATENLVKFLKNLNQDISAINSKSGIYLSTETFHGKVYSFYDDKSAKV
;
A
#
# COMPACT_ATOMS: atom_id res chain seq x y z
N MET A 1 -6.24 15.21 16.84
CA MET A 1 -5.70 13.83 16.66
C MET A 1 -6.89 12.90 16.71
N PHE A 2 -7.21 12.20 15.63
CA PHE A 2 -8.25 11.17 15.61
C PHE A 2 -7.57 9.81 15.76
N ILE A 3 -8.13 8.94 16.60
CA ILE A 3 -7.64 7.58 16.79
C ILE A 3 -8.75 6.65 16.31
N THR A 4 -8.45 5.83 15.31
CA THR A 4 -9.37 4.80 14.81
C THR A 4 -8.92 3.45 15.33
N THR A 5 -9.85 2.70 15.94
CA THR A 5 -9.63 1.33 16.40
C THR A 5 -10.73 0.45 15.84
N ASN A 6 -10.42 -0.82 15.58
CA ASN A 6 -11.45 -1.79 15.18
C ASN A 6 -12.49 -1.93 16.30
N ASP A 7 -13.74 -1.63 15.99
CA ASP A 7 -14.88 -1.91 16.85
C ASP A 7 -16.01 -2.61 16.06
N LYS A 8 -17.18 -2.77 16.66
CA LYS A 8 -18.32 -3.48 16.02
C LYS A 8 -18.86 -2.75 14.79
N THR A 9 -18.51 -1.49 14.58
CA THR A 9 -19.12 -0.58 13.60
C THR A 9 -18.12 0.06 12.64
N THR A 10 -16.85 0.16 13.01
CA THR A 10 -15.81 0.79 12.20
C THR A 10 -14.55 -0.07 12.21
N LEU A 11 -14.07 -0.43 11.02
CA LEU A 11 -12.80 -1.11 10.85
C LEU A 11 -11.73 -0.12 10.37
N PHE A 12 -10.48 -0.35 10.76
CA PHE A 12 -9.34 0.40 10.27
C PHE A 12 -9.25 0.34 8.74
N GLU A 13 -9.61 -0.80 8.14
CA GLU A 13 -9.69 -0.97 6.70
C GLU A 13 -10.67 -0.01 6.03
N ASP A 14 -11.80 0.33 6.68
CA ASP A 14 -12.75 1.29 6.12
C ASP A 14 -12.12 2.68 6.02
N GLU A 15 -11.30 3.04 7.01
CA GLU A 15 -10.57 4.30 7.01
C GLU A 15 -9.47 4.33 5.95
N LEU A 16 -8.79 3.19 5.72
CA LEU A 16 -7.88 3.05 4.59
C LEU A 16 -8.61 3.23 3.25
N LEU A 17 -9.76 2.59 3.06
CA LEU A 17 -10.57 2.73 1.83
C LEU A 17 -11.01 4.17 1.58
N LYS A 18 -11.47 4.89 2.62
CA LYS A 18 -11.78 6.32 2.50
C LYS A 18 -10.56 7.13 2.05
N ASN A 19 -9.40 6.86 2.61
CA ASN A 19 -8.16 7.54 2.23
C ASN A 19 -7.72 7.20 0.80
N PHE A 20 -7.81 5.94 0.37
CA PHE A 20 -7.55 5.55 -1.04
C PHE A 20 -8.49 6.27 -2.02
N ASN A 21 -9.72 6.56 -1.60
CA ASN A 21 -10.68 7.28 -2.43
C ASN A 21 -10.40 8.78 -2.49
N SER A 22 -9.89 9.36 -1.40
CA SER A 22 -9.80 10.81 -1.21
C SER A 22 -8.49 11.43 -1.74
N TYR A 23 -7.40 10.67 -1.74
CA TYR A 23 -6.07 11.19 -2.10
C TYR A 23 -5.57 10.64 -3.43
N LYS A 24 -4.65 11.39 -4.06
CA LYS A 24 -4.02 10.99 -5.33
C LYS A 24 -2.78 10.14 -5.16
N ASN A 25 -2.02 10.36 -4.08
CA ASN A 25 -0.77 9.67 -3.84
C ASN A 25 -0.82 8.88 -2.53
N CYS A 26 -0.14 7.74 -2.51
CA CYS A 26 -0.03 6.90 -1.33
C CYS A 26 1.35 6.23 -1.24
N ILE A 27 1.93 6.26 -0.05
CA ILE A 27 3.11 5.46 0.31
C ILE A 27 2.71 4.58 1.48
N ILE A 28 2.85 3.26 1.30
CA ILE A 28 2.64 2.27 2.34
C ILE A 28 3.99 1.64 2.66
N SER A 29 4.37 1.61 3.93
CA SER A 29 5.53 0.86 4.41
C SER A 29 5.08 -0.11 5.48
N VAL A 30 5.18 -1.40 5.19
CA VAL A 30 4.71 -2.47 6.09
C VAL A 30 5.72 -3.61 6.19
N GLY A 31 5.92 -4.10 7.42
CA GLY A 31 6.76 -5.27 7.65
C GLY A 31 6.16 -6.57 7.12
N PHE A 32 4.85 -6.73 7.25
CA PHE A 32 4.12 -7.89 6.78
C PHE A 32 2.70 -7.49 6.40
N LEU A 33 2.21 -8.04 5.29
CA LEU A 33 0.80 -8.03 4.91
C LEU A 33 0.46 -9.40 4.34
N SER A 34 -0.69 -9.96 4.70
CA SER A 34 -1.12 -11.24 4.15
C SER A 34 -1.46 -11.12 2.65
N GLU A 35 -1.30 -12.22 1.92
CA GLU A 35 -1.68 -12.30 0.50
C GLU A 35 -3.16 -11.97 0.27
N GLU A 36 -4.03 -12.39 1.19
CA GLU A 36 -5.46 -12.06 1.19
C GLU A 36 -5.69 -10.54 1.24
N LYS A 37 -5.01 -9.83 2.15
CA LYS A 37 -5.15 -8.37 2.28
C LYS A 37 -4.54 -7.63 1.10
N LEU A 38 -3.40 -8.10 0.59
CA LEU A 38 -2.82 -7.57 -0.64
C LEU A 38 -3.79 -7.70 -1.81
N THR A 39 -4.45 -8.86 -1.92
CA THR A 39 -5.44 -9.13 -2.97
C THR A 39 -6.67 -8.23 -2.81
N SER A 40 -7.20 -8.10 -1.59
CA SER A 40 -8.40 -7.30 -1.34
C SER A 40 -8.23 -5.81 -1.64
N PHE A 41 -7.02 -5.26 -1.44
CA PHE A 41 -6.72 -3.86 -1.74
C PHE A 41 -6.14 -3.63 -3.14
N ARG A 42 -5.96 -4.68 -3.95
CA ARG A 42 -5.30 -4.60 -5.25
C ARG A 42 -5.89 -3.50 -6.13
N ASP A 43 -7.21 -3.45 -6.26
CA ASP A 43 -7.88 -2.47 -7.11
C ASP A 43 -7.72 -1.05 -6.58
N SER A 44 -7.73 -0.87 -5.25
CA SER A 44 -7.42 0.43 -4.63
C SER A 44 -5.99 0.89 -4.95
N PHE A 45 -5.00 -0.03 -4.96
CA PHE A 45 -3.62 0.30 -5.32
C PHE A 45 -3.50 0.73 -6.78
N LEU A 46 -4.16 0.00 -7.69
CA LEU A 46 -4.20 0.38 -9.11
C LEU A 46 -4.88 1.73 -9.31
N ASP A 47 -5.97 2.00 -8.60
CA ASP A 47 -6.69 3.27 -8.72
C ASP A 47 -5.88 4.44 -8.20
N ILE A 48 -5.12 4.29 -7.11
CA ILE A 48 -4.15 5.31 -6.71
C ILE A 48 -3.09 5.50 -7.79
N ALA A 49 -2.52 4.42 -8.36
CA ALA A 49 -1.53 4.53 -9.42
C ALA A 49 -2.06 5.27 -10.67
N LYS A 50 -3.37 5.17 -10.96
CA LYS A 50 -4.03 5.94 -12.03
C LYS A 50 -4.21 7.42 -11.68
N LYS A 51 -4.58 7.72 -10.42
CA LYS A 51 -4.80 9.09 -9.92
C LYS A 51 -3.49 9.86 -9.71
N GLY A 52 -2.44 9.17 -9.30
CA GLY A 52 -1.15 9.71 -8.89
C GLY A 52 -0.16 8.58 -8.61
N GLN A 53 0.68 8.73 -7.58
CA GLN A 53 1.75 7.79 -7.26
C GLN A 53 1.34 6.77 -6.19
N PHE A 54 1.65 5.49 -6.42
CA PHE A 54 1.54 4.43 -5.43
C PHE A 54 2.90 3.78 -5.16
N ILE A 55 3.36 3.82 -3.91
CA ILE A 55 4.57 3.10 -3.49
C ILE A 55 4.21 2.13 -2.37
N LEU A 56 4.64 0.88 -2.51
CA LEU A 56 4.62 -0.10 -1.44
C LEU A 56 6.05 -0.49 -1.07
N ILE A 57 6.45 -0.27 0.18
CA ILE A 57 7.68 -0.78 0.77
C ILE A 57 7.30 -1.97 1.66
N PHE A 58 7.71 -3.16 1.25
CA PHE A 58 7.35 -4.43 1.88
C PHE A 58 8.56 -5.05 2.58
N GLY A 59 8.41 -5.40 3.86
CA GLY A 59 9.41 -6.16 4.60
C GLY A 59 9.57 -7.56 4.01
N TRP A 60 10.75 -7.86 3.47
CA TRP A 60 10.99 -9.18 2.88
C TRP A 60 11.18 -10.22 3.97
N SER A 61 10.46 -11.35 3.83
CA SER A 61 10.67 -12.54 4.65
C SER A 61 11.33 -13.62 3.82
N ARG A 62 12.26 -14.37 4.42
CA ARG A 62 12.84 -15.57 3.81
C ARG A 62 11.80 -16.67 3.61
N ASP A 63 10.71 -16.63 4.37
CA ASP A 63 9.60 -17.57 4.32
C ASP A 63 8.49 -17.12 3.36
N ALA A 64 8.76 -16.15 2.47
CA ALA A 64 7.80 -15.71 1.47
C ALA A 64 7.42 -16.85 0.53
N THR A 65 6.12 -17.10 0.39
CA THR A 65 5.59 -18.14 -0.50
C THR A 65 5.78 -17.74 -1.97
N GLU A 66 5.92 -18.73 -2.86
CA GLU A 66 6.01 -18.48 -4.30
C GLU A 66 4.82 -17.66 -4.84
N ASN A 67 3.62 -17.90 -4.29
CA ASN A 67 2.41 -17.16 -4.63
C ASN A 67 2.51 -15.68 -4.25
N LEU A 68 2.98 -15.37 -3.04
CA LEU A 68 3.22 -13.98 -2.62
C LEU A 68 4.24 -13.30 -3.53
N VAL A 69 5.35 -13.98 -3.86
CA VAL A 69 6.36 -13.43 -4.77
C VAL A 69 5.77 -13.15 -6.15
N LYS A 70 5.00 -14.10 -6.70
CA LYS A 70 4.32 -13.93 -8.00
C LYS A 70 3.32 -12.78 -7.95
N PHE A 71 2.53 -12.68 -6.88
CA PHE A 71 1.58 -11.60 -6.68
C PHE A 71 2.29 -10.23 -6.65
N LEU A 72 3.33 -10.07 -5.84
CA LEU A 72 4.06 -8.81 -5.73
C LEU A 72 4.74 -8.42 -7.05
N LYS A 73 5.30 -9.40 -7.79
CA LYS A 73 5.86 -9.13 -9.13
C LYS A 73 4.80 -8.64 -10.12
N ASN A 74 3.66 -9.32 -10.18
CA ASN A 74 2.56 -8.94 -11.07
C ASN A 74 2.00 -7.56 -10.69
N LEU A 75 1.74 -7.32 -9.40
CA LEU A 75 1.27 -6.04 -8.92
C LEU A 75 2.26 -4.92 -9.25
N ASN A 76 3.57 -5.15 -9.04
CA ASN A 76 4.60 -4.17 -9.40
C ASN A 76 4.59 -3.86 -10.90
N GLN A 77 4.48 -4.88 -11.75
CA GLN A 77 4.38 -4.69 -13.19
C GLN A 77 3.15 -3.84 -13.56
N ASP A 78 1.99 -4.14 -12.98
CA ASP A 78 0.74 -3.44 -13.25
C ASP A 78 0.81 -1.97 -12.83
N ILE A 79 1.23 -1.67 -11.59
CA ILE A 79 1.30 -0.27 -11.10
C ILE A 79 2.37 0.54 -11.84
N SER A 80 3.51 -0.07 -12.18
CA SER A 80 4.61 0.63 -12.86
C SER A 80 4.27 0.92 -14.32
N ALA A 81 3.47 0.06 -14.95
CA ALA A 81 2.94 0.30 -16.30
C ALA A 81 1.92 1.44 -16.33
N ILE A 82 1.13 1.61 -15.26
CA ILE A 82 0.18 2.72 -15.12
C ILE A 82 0.91 4.04 -14.85
N ASN A 83 1.89 4.04 -13.95
CA ASN A 83 2.65 5.23 -13.59
C ASN A 83 4.10 4.87 -13.28
N SER A 84 5.04 5.44 -14.02
CA SER A 84 6.48 5.16 -13.90
C SER A 84 7.11 5.60 -12.58
N LYS A 85 6.41 6.39 -11.76
CA LYS A 85 6.83 6.77 -10.41
C LYS A 85 6.28 5.83 -9.33
N SER A 86 5.39 4.91 -9.68
CA SER A 86 4.83 3.91 -8.78
C SER A 86 5.69 2.64 -8.76
N GLY A 87 5.60 1.87 -7.68
CA GLY A 87 6.37 0.63 -7.58
C GLY A 87 6.28 -0.07 -6.23
N ILE A 88 6.73 -1.33 -6.21
CA ILE A 88 6.92 -2.13 -5.00
C ILE A 88 8.41 -2.31 -4.75
N TYR A 89 8.82 -2.01 -3.52
CA TYR A 89 10.19 -2.13 -3.04
C TYR A 89 10.24 -3.13 -1.90
N LEU A 90 11.29 -3.95 -1.88
CA LEU A 90 11.50 -4.96 -0.85
C LEU A 90 12.61 -4.52 0.08
N SER A 91 12.33 -4.45 1.37
CA SER A 91 13.37 -4.26 2.39
C SER A 91 13.99 -5.60 2.74
N THR A 92 15.31 -5.74 2.54
CA THR A 92 16.08 -6.90 3.00
C THR A 92 16.41 -6.84 4.49
N GLU A 93 16.35 -5.65 5.07
CA GLU A 93 16.48 -5.43 6.51
C GLU A 93 15.18 -5.74 7.22
N THR A 94 15.28 -6.23 8.46
CA THR A 94 14.12 -6.50 9.31
C THR A 94 13.35 -5.20 9.56
N PHE A 95 12.13 -5.14 9.03
CA PHE A 95 11.22 -4.01 9.21
C PHE A 95 9.89 -4.54 9.76
N HIS A 96 9.45 -4.00 10.89
CA HIS A 96 8.16 -4.37 11.51
C HIS A 96 7.14 -3.21 11.56
N GLY A 97 7.56 -2.04 11.06
CA GLY A 97 6.73 -0.85 11.03
C GLY A 97 5.48 -1.02 10.16
N LYS A 98 4.49 -0.16 10.42
CA LYS A 98 3.28 -0.01 9.61
C LYS A 98 3.00 1.47 9.49
N VAL A 99 3.29 2.03 8.33
CA VAL A 99 3.16 3.45 8.04
C VAL A 99 2.36 3.59 6.76
N TYR A 100 1.35 4.44 6.80
CA TYR A 100 0.49 4.77 5.67
C TYR A 100 0.51 6.28 5.52
N SER A 101 0.98 6.76 4.38
CA SER A 101 1.03 8.17 4.04
C SER A 101 0.14 8.42 2.83
N PHE A 102 -0.79 9.37 2.95
CA PHE A 102 -1.70 9.78 1.90
C PHE A 102 -1.55 11.28 1.69
N TYR A 103 -1.40 11.72 0.45
CA TYR A 103 -1.15 13.12 0.16
C TYR A 103 -1.53 13.50 -1.27
N ASP A 104 -1.83 14.78 -1.46
CA ASP A 104 -1.95 15.42 -2.76
C ASP A 104 -0.75 16.37 -3.02
N ASP A 105 -0.54 16.74 -4.28
CA ASP A 105 0.56 17.61 -4.71
C ASP A 105 0.53 19.00 -4.03
N LYS A 106 -0.64 19.44 -3.55
CA LYS A 106 -0.80 20.72 -2.83
C LYS A 106 -0.47 20.65 -1.33
N SER A 107 -0.40 19.44 -0.78
CA SER A 107 -0.15 19.17 0.64
C SER A 107 1.31 18.88 0.96
N ALA A 108 2.16 18.70 -0.05
CA ALA A 108 3.60 18.60 0.13
C ALA A 108 4.21 20.00 0.36
N LYS A 109 4.04 20.55 1.57
CA LYS A 109 5.01 21.50 2.11
C LYS A 109 5.99 20.69 2.94
N VAL A 110 7.19 20.53 2.42
CA VAL A 110 8.38 20.14 3.20
C VAL A 110 8.63 21.23 4.24
#